data_AF-A0A967WM71-F1
#
_entry.id   AF-A0A967WM71-F1
#
_cell.length_a   1.000
_cell.length_b   1.000
_cell.length_c   1.000
_cell.angle_alpha   90.00
_cell.angle_beta   90.00
_cell.angle_gamma   90.00
#
_symmetry.space_group_name_H-M   'P 1'
#
loop_
_entity.id
_entity.type
_entity.pdbx_description
1 polymer ?
#
loop_
_entity_poly.entity_id
_entity_poly.type
_entity_poly.pdbx_seq_one_letter_code
_entity_poly.pdbx_strand_id
1 'polypeptide(L)'
;MADDPRRASFLPAPHMFNLQQACHTLQAAFNAGGIYLVGSCLVKREYRDVDVRCILPDEEFDRLFPKCPSNRYLHPLWCVMCSTISLWLSQHTDLPIDFQIQSMTEANKLYPTAEEHRRNFLGLFVFETREESDG
;
A
#
# COMPACT_ATOMS: atom_id res chain seq x y z
N MET A 1 -18.66 -18.64 10.91
CA MET A 1 -18.59 -17.62 11.98
C MET A 1 -18.65 -16.28 11.29
N ALA A 2 -19.60 -15.41 11.64
CA ALA A 2 -19.62 -14.06 11.09
C ALA A 2 -18.38 -13.30 11.61
N ASP A 3 -17.68 -12.60 10.72
CA ASP A 3 -16.43 -11.93 11.02
C ASP A 3 -16.63 -10.69 11.93
N ASP A 4 -15.70 -10.47 12.88
CA ASP A 4 -15.78 -9.37 13.85
C ASP A 4 -15.54 -8.01 13.15
N PRO A 5 -16.52 -7.10 13.13
CA PRO A 5 -16.43 -5.81 12.44
C PRO A 5 -15.34 -4.88 13.01
N ARG A 6 -14.71 -5.23 14.14
CA ARG A 6 -13.63 -4.44 14.77
C ARG A 6 -12.23 -4.82 14.27
N ARG A 7 -12.07 -5.86 13.47
CA ARG A 7 -10.75 -6.23 12.95
C ARG A 7 -10.30 -5.26 11.84
N ALA A 8 -9.11 -4.70 12.02
CA ALA A 8 -8.46 -3.85 11.03
C ALA A 8 -7.97 -4.64 9.82
N SER A 9 -7.64 -5.93 9.99
CA SER A 9 -7.40 -6.90 8.92
C SER A 9 -7.46 -8.34 9.47
N PHE A 10 -7.38 -9.32 8.58
CA PHE A 10 -7.24 -10.74 8.88
C PHE A 10 -5.79 -11.24 8.86
N LEU A 11 -4.81 -10.34 8.66
CA LEU A 11 -3.40 -10.70 8.72
C LEU A 11 -2.99 -11.02 10.17
N PRO A 12 -2.19 -12.06 10.42
CA PRO A 12 -1.58 -12.29 11.73
C PRO A 12 -0.77 -11.08 12.19
N ALA A 13 -0.79 -10.79 13.49
CA ALA A 13 -0.13 -9.59 14.05
C ALA A 13 1.37 -9.48 13.69
N PRO A 14 2.20 -10.54 13.74
CA PRO A 14 3.60 -10.44 13.34
C PRO A 14 3.77 -10.07 11.86
N HIS A 15 2.93 -10.62 10.99
CA HIS A 15 2.96 -10.33 9.56
C HIS A 15 2.55 -8.88 9.30
N MET A 16 1.52 -8.39 10.00
CA MET A 16 1.13 -6.98 9.95
C MET A 16 2.26 -6.06 10.43
N PHE A 17 2.95 -6.40 11.52
CA PHE A 17 4.07 -5.61 12.03
C PHE A 17 5.22 -5.53 11.02
N ASN A 18 5.61 -6.66 10.43
CA ASN A 18 6.66 -6.69 9.40
C ASN A 18 6.24 -5.90 8.14
N LEU A 19 4.96 -5.98 7.76
CA LEU A 19 4.44 -5.21 6.65
C LEU A 19 4.47 -3.70 6.94
N GLN A 20 4.10 -3.28 8.16
CA GLN A 20 4.22 -1.89 8.59
C GLN A 20 5.68 -1.42 8.51
N GLN A 21 6.64 -2.19 9.05
CA GLN A 21 8.08 -1.92 8.99
C GLN A 21 8.58 -1.73 7.55
N ALA A 22 8.28 -2.67 6.67
CA ALA A 22 8.72 -2.61 5.28
C ALA A 22 8.08 -1.43 4.53
N CYS A 23 6.77 -1.21 4.71
CA CYS A 23 6.06 -0.11 4.06
C CYS A 23 6.48 1.27 4.54
N HIS A 24 7.03 1.41 5.75
CA HIS A 24 7.61 2.68 6.19
C HIS A 24 8.79 3.12 5.32
N THR A 25 9.67 2.18 4.96
CA THR A 25 10.80 2.44 4.05
C THR A 25 10.29 2.89 2.68
N LEU A 26 9.25 2.23 2.17
CA LEU A 26 8.63 2.60 0.90
C LEU A 26 7.95 3.98 0.97
N GLN A 27 7.35 4.32 2.11
CA GLN A 27 6.69 5.61 2.27
C GLN A 27 7.69 6.76 2.12
N ALA A 28 8.84 6.65 2.79
CA ALA A 28 9.93 7.62 2.66
C ALA A 28 10.51 7.65 1.23
N ALA A 29 10.65 6.49 0.58
CA ALA A 29 11.25 6.39 -0.75
C ALA A 29 10.39 7.02 -1.86
N PHE A 30 9.07 6.89 -1.76
CA PHE A 30 8.14 7.37 -2.78
C PHE A 30 7.55 8.75 -2.50
N ASN A 31 7.79 9.32 -1.31
CA ASN A 31 7.05 10.48 -0.83
C ASN A 31 5.54 10.33 -1.08
N ALA A 32 5.00 9.12 -0.85
CA ALA A 32 3.67 8.79 -1.30
C ALA A 32 2.62 9.51 -0.46
N GLY A 33 1.48 9.83 -1.09
CA GLY A 33 0.31 10.32 -0.36
C GLY A 33 -0.21 9.29 0.65
N GLY A 34 0.09 8.02 0.42
CA GLY A 34 -0.03 6.94 1.39
C GLY A 34 0.21 5.57 0.77
N ILE A 35 0.60 4.62 1.62
CA ILE A 35 0.63 3.20 1.28
C ILE A 35 -0.48 2.52 2.08
N TYR A 36 -1.32 1.73 1.42
CA TYR A 36 -2.51 1.16 2.02
C TYR A 36 -2.59 -0.33 1.79
N LEU A 37 -2.96 -1.05 2.83
CA LEU A 37 -3.53 -2.38 2.73
C LEU A 37 -4.97 -2.25 2.24
N VAL A 38 -5.34 -3.06 1.24
CA VAL A 38 -6.69 -3.11 0.67
C VAL A 38 -7.12 -4.56 0.43
N GLY A 39 -8.26 -4.73 -0.24
CA GLY A 39 -8.67 -6.02 -0.78
C GLY A 39 -9.22 -6.99 0.28
N SER A 40 -9.24 -8.27 -0.10
CA SER A 40 -10.02 -9.28 0.63
C SER A 40 -9.52 -9.55 2.06
N CYS A 41 -8.24 -9.32 2.33
CA CYS A 41 -7.63 -9.51 3.65
C CYS A 41 -8.16 -8.51 4.71
N LEU A 42 -8.88 -7.46 4.31
CA LEU A 42 -9.56 -6.54 5.24
C LEU A 42 -10.95 -7.03 5.66
N VAL A 43 -11.57 -7.93 4.88
CA VAL A 43 -12.98 -8.30 5.03
C VAL A 43 -13.20 -9.75 5.41
N LYS A 44 -12.27 -10.67 5.08
CA LYS A 44 -12.38 -12.10 5.40
C LYS A 44 -11.03 -12.76 5.66
N ARG A 45 -11.07 -13.90 6.34
CA ARG A 45 -9.88 -14.72 6.64
C ARG A 45 -9.34 -15.47 5.43
N GLU A 46 -10.20 -15.91 4.52
CA GLU A 46 -9.83 -16.67 3.32
C GLU A 46 -9.45 -15.72 2.17
N TYR A 47 -8.37 -14.96 2.36
CA TYR A 47 -7.75 -14.15 1.32
C TYR A 47 -6.68 -14.95 0.57
N ARG A 48 -6.52 -14.67 -0.73
CA ARG A 48 -5.52 -15.33 -1.59
C ARG A 48 -4.23 -14.51 -1.65
N ASP A 49 -4.39 -13.23 -1.95
CA ASP A 49 -3.31 -12.25 -2.03
C ASP A 49 -3.52 -11.16 -0.96
N VAL A 50 -2.44 -10.46 -0.64
CA VAL A 50 -2.42 -9.28 0.22
C VAL A 50 -2.17 -8.07 -0.68
N ASP A 51 -3.27 -7.39 -1.02
CA ASP A 51 -3.23 -6.21 -1.89
C ASP A 51 -2.66 -4.99 -1.16
N VAL A 52 -1.56 -4.44 -1.67
CA VAL A 52 -0.95 -3.21 -1.19
C VAL A 52 -0.99 -2.15 -2.31
N ARG A 53 -1.43 -0.94 -1.98
CA ARG A 53 -1.54 0.18 -2.92
C ARG A 53 -0.70 1.35 -2.43
N CYS A 54 0.28 1.75 -3.24
CA CYS A 54 1.01 3.00 -3.06
C CYS A 54 0.34 4.08 -3.91
N ILE A 55 -0.30 5.04 -3.26
CA ILE A 55 -1.03 6.12 -3.92
C ILE A 55 -0.14 7.36 -3.96
N LEU A 56 0.19 7.79 -5.17
CA LEU A 56 1.01 8.98 -5.41
C LEU A 56 0.11 10.18 -5.79
N PRO A 57 0.54 11.42 -5.49
CA PRO A 57 0.01 12.59 -6.18
C PRO A 57 0.12 12.39 -7.71
N ASP A 58 -0.86 12.88 -8.46
CA ASP A 58 -0.92 12.65 -9.91
C ASP A 58 0.34 13.16 -10.62
N GLU A 59 0.88 14.30 -10.20
CA GLU A 59 2.11 14.89 -10.75
C GLU A 59 3.34 13.98 -10.56
N GLU A 60 3.47 13.35 -9.38
CA GLU A 60 4.56 12.41 -9.10
C GLU A 60 4.38 11.09 -9.85
N PHE A 61 3.14 10.63 -9.99
CA PHE A 61 2.83 9.46 -10.81
C PHE A 61 3.23 9.69 -12.27
N ASP A 62 2.82 10.84 -12.85
CA ASP A 62 3.13 11.20 -14.23
C ASP A 62 4.63 11.43 -14.46
N ARG A 63 5.35 11.94 -13.45
CA ARG A 63 6.80 12.08 -13.47
C ARG A 63 7.51 10.72 -13.51
N LEU A 64 7.05 9.75 -12.73
CA LEU A 64 7.64 8.41 -12.68
C LEU A 64 7.24 7.53 -13.87
N PHE A 65 6.01 7.67 -14.36
CA PHE A 65 5.45 6.85 -15.43
C PHE A 65 4.93 7.73 -16.59
N PRO A 66 5.83 8.48 -17.25
CA PRO A 66 5.41 9.42 -18.29
C PRO A 66 4.72 8.67 -19.43
N LYS A 67 3.55 9.18 -19.84
CA LYS A 67 2.71 8.58 -20.90
C LYS A 67 2.23 7.15 -20.55
N CYS A 68 2.02 6.86 -19.27
CA CYS A 68 1.40 5.60 -18.86
C CYS A 68 0.04 5.43 -19.56
N PRO A 69 -0.18 4.35 -20.32
CA PRO A 69 -1.46 4.09 -20.96
C PRO A 69 -2.54 3.75 -19.92
N SER A 70 -3.80 3.85 -20.32
CA SER A 70 -4.95 3.48 -19.47
C SER A 70 -4.85 2.05 -18.93
N ASN A 71 -4.27 1.14 -19.72
CA ASN A 71 -3.86 -0.18 -19.26
C ASN A 71 -2.39 -0.15 -18.79
N ARG A 72 -2.16 0.21 -17.53
CA ARG A 72 -0.82 0.33 -16.91
C ARG A 72 0.05 -0.92 -17.00
N TYR A 73 -0.53 -2.11 -17.16
CA TYR A 73 0.22 -3.35 -17.37
C TYR A 73 1.05 -3.34 -18.67
N LEU A 74 0.82 -2.36 -19.55
CA LEU A 74 1.61 -2.12 -20.75
C LEU A 74 2.78 -1.14 -20.52
N HIS A 75 2.89 -0.51 -19.35
CA HIS A 75 4.00 0.40 -19.03
C HIS A 75 5.17 -0.38 -18.39
N PRO A 76 6.31 -0.56 -19.09
CA PRO A 76 7.36 -1.49 -18.64
C PRO A 76 7.94 -1.14 -17.26
N LEU A 77 8.21 0.13 -17.01
CA LEU A 77 8.76 0.58 -15.72
C LEU A 77 7.76 0.36 -14.57
N TRP A 78 6.46 0.53 -14.83
CA TRP A 78 5.43 0.30 -13.82
C TRP A 78 5.40 -1.19 -13.44
N CYS A 79 5.42 -2.06 -14.45
CA CYS A 79 5.43 -3.51 -14.25
C CYS A 79 6.67 -3.98 -13.48
N VAL A 80 7.86 -3.48 -13.84
CA VAL A 80 9.11 -3.84 -13.15
C VAL A 80 9.08 -3.37 -11.70
N MET A 81 8.66 -2.12 -11.44
CA MET A 81 8.60 -1.60 -10.07
C MET A 81 7.60 -2.36 -9.21
N CYS A 82 6.38 -2.58 -9.72
CA CYS A 82 5.33 -3.26 -8.97
C CYS A 82 5.70 -4.73 -8.67
N SER A 83 6.22 -5.45 -9.67
CA SER A 83 6.65 -6.85 -9.48
C SER A 83 7.86 -6.97 -8.54
N THR A 84 8.84 -6.08 -8.66
CA THR A 84 10.04 -6.09 -7.79
C THR A 84 9.67 -5.77 -6.35
N ILE A 85 8.83 -4.76 -6.12
CA ILE A 85 8.39 -4.38 -4.77
C ILE A 85 7.48 -5.47 -4.18
N SER A 86 6.62 -6.10 -4.98
CA SER A 86 5.81 -7.25 -4.54
C SER A 86 6.70 -8.40 -4.05
N LEU A 87 7.74 -8.75 -4.81
CA LEU A 87 8.70 -9.80 -4.42
C LEU A 87 9.46 -9.41 -3.16
N TRP A 88 9.95 -8.17 -3.08
CA TRP A 88 10.69 -7.67 -1.92
C TRP A 88 9.82 -7.69 -0.65
N LEU A 89 8.59 -7.18 -0.71
CA LEU A 89 7.66 -7.22 0.43
C LEU A 89 7.29 -8.66 0.81
N SER A 90 7.10 -9.54 -0.17
CA SER A 90 6.81 -10.96 0.09
C SER A 90 7.95 -11.62 0.87
N GLN A 91 9.21 -11.34 0.51
CA GLN A 91 10.39 -11.84 1.22
C GLN A 91 10.52 -11.30 2.66
N HIS A 92 10.03 -10.09 2.94
CA HIS A 92 10.11 -9.48 4.28
C HIS A 92 8.97 -9.91 5.21
N THR A 93 7.87 -10.41 4.64
CA THR A 93 6.62 -10.61 5.38
C THR A 93 6.08 -12.04 5.35
N ASP A 94 6.63 -12.89 4.48
CA ASP A 94 6.10 -14.22 4.15
C ASP A 94 4.62 -14.19 3.71
N LEU A 95 4.18 -13.06 3.16
CA LEU A 95 2.83 -12.87 2.61
C LEU A 95 2.85 -12.92 1.08
N PRO A 96 1.77 -13.40 0.44
CA PRO A 96 1.59 -13.30 -1.02
C PRO A 96 1.17 -11.87 -1.40
N ILE A 97 2.13 -10.94 -1.49
CA ILE A 97 1.86 -9.51 -1.73
C ILE A 97 1.57 -9.24 -3.22
N ASP A 98 0.51 -8.50 -3.51
CA ASP A 98 0.28 -7.81 -4.79
C ASP A 98 0.39 -6.30 -4.57
N PHE A 99 1.55 -5.73 -4.88
CA PHE A 99 1.83 -4.31 -4.75
C PHE A 99 1.60 -3.57 -6.05
N GLN A 100 0.85 -2.46 -5.98
CA GLN A 100 0.58 -1.61 -7.14
C GLN A 100 0.75 -0.14 -6.80
N ILE A 101 1.35 0.62 -7.72
CA ILE A 101 1.42 2.07 -7.66
C ILE A 101 0.25 2.65 -8.46
N GLN A 102 -0.46 3.62 -7.89
CA GLN A 102 -1.61 4.27 -8.52
C GLN A 102 -1.54 5.79 -8.33
N SER A 103 -2.12 6.53 -9.28
CA SER A 103 -2.35 7.96 -9.09
C SER A 103 -3.54 8.18 -8.15
N MET A 104 -3.58 9.32 -7.46
CA MET A 104 -4.65 9.69 -6.54
C MET A 104 -6.00 9.75 -7.25
N THR A 105 -6.04 10.37 -8.43
CA THR A 105 -7.26 10.49 -9.23
C THR A 105 -7.79 9.11 -9.61
N GLU A 106 -6.92 8.19 -10.03
CA GLU A 106 -7.36 6.84 -10.37
C GLU A 106 -7.88 6.08 -9.15
N ALA A 107 -7.13 6.13 -8.04
CA ALA A 107 -7.51 5.44 -6.82
C ALA A 107 -8.90 5.89 -6.32
N ASN A 108 -9.17 7.19 -6.34
CA ASN A 108 -10.46 7.76 -5.91
C ASN A 108 -11.60 7.45 -6.89
N LYS A 109 -11.30 7.33 -8.19
CA LYS A 109 -12.29 6.91 -9.19
C LYS A 109 -12.68 5.44 -9.04
N LEU A 110 -11.72 4.55 -8.80
CA LEU A 110 -11.97 3.12 -8.65
C LEU A 110 -12.61 2.78 -7.31
N TYR A 111 -12.31 3.54 -6.27
CA TYR A 111 -12.70 3.26 -4.89
C TYR A 111 -13.24 4.52 -4.22
N PRO A 112 -14.46 4.96 -4.60
CA PRO A 112 -14.98 6.27 -4.20
C PRO A 112 -15.42 6.35 -2.74
N THR A 113 -15.76 5.22 -2.10
CA THR A 113 -16.30 5.19 -0.74
C THR A 113 -15.55 4.18 0.15
N ALA A 114 -15.39 4.53 1.42
CA ALA A 114 -14.74 3.67 2.40
C ALA A 114 -15.61 2.48 2.85
N GLU A 115 -16.93 2.57 2.66
CA GLU A 115 -17.88 1.48 2.98
C GLU A 115 -17.67 0.28 2.05
N GLU A 116 -17.49 0.54 0.76
CA GLU A 116 -17.26 -0.51 -0.24
C GLU A 116 -15.77 -0.87 -0.35
N HIS A 117 -14.88 0.11 -0.13
CA HIS A 117 -13.46 -0.03 -0.40
C HIS A 117 -12.61 0.51 0.75
N ARG A 118 -12.63 -0.23 1.86
CA ARG A 118 -11.77 0.05 3.02
C ARG A 118 -10.29 0.09 2.59
N ARG A 119 -9.58 1.10 3.08
CA ARG A 119 -8.12 1.23 2.98
C ARG A 119 -7.56 1.35 4.39
N ASN A 120 -6.56 0.53 4.73
CA ASN A 120 -5.88 0.61 6.02
C ASN A 120 -4.45 1.10 5.79
N PHE A 121 -4.06 2.21 6.43
CA PHE A 121 -2.77 2.84 6.21
C PHE A 121 -1.60 1.96 6.71
N LEU A 122 -0.52 1.90 5.95
CA LEU A 122 0.72 1.18 6.23
C LEU A 122 1.91 2.15 6.29
N GLY A 123 2.91 1.81 7.11
CA GLY A 123 4.11 2.62 7.31
C GLY A 123 4.03 3.61 8.47
N LEU A 124 3.05 3.46 9.37
CA LEU A 124 2.95 4.26 10.59
C LEU A 124 3.99 3.80 11.62
N PHE A 125 5.08 4.56 11.75
CA PHE A 125 5.89 4.56 12.96
C PHE A 125 5.70 5.89 13.66
N VAL A 126 5.29 5.82 14.92
CA VAL A 126 5.31 6.99 15.81
C VAL A 126 6.79 7.26 16.11
N PHE A 127 7.38 8.23 15.44
CA PHE A 127 8.62 8.82 15.93
C PHE A 127 8.26 9.76 17.09
N GLU A 128 8.99 9.68 18.20
CA GLU A 128 9.06 10.82 19.11
C GLU A 128 9.62 11.99 18.29
N THR A 129 8.83 13.05 18.11
CA THR A 129 9.36 14.36 17.75
C THR A 129 10.40 14.71 18.81
N ARG A 130 11.68 14.58 18.50
CA ARG A 130 12.71 15.31 19.22
C ARG A 130 12.47 16.77 18.88
N GLU A 131 11.90 17.51 19.83
CA GLU A 131 11.96 18.97 19.79
C GLU A 131 13.45 19.33 19.76
N GLU A 132 13.93 19.80 18.61
CA GLU A 132 15.15 20.59 18.56
C GLU A 132 14.85 21.89 19.29
N SER A 133 15.10 21.89 20.60
CA SER A 133 15.31 23.12 21.35
C SER A 133 16.65 23.68 20.91
N ASP A 134 16.62 24.51 19.87
CA ASP A 134 17.73 25.38 19.46
C ASP A 134 18.25 26.15 20.67
N GLY A 135 19.55 25.95 20.95
CA GLY A 135 20.36 26.74 21.87
C GLY A 135 21.55 27.34 21.13
#